data_AF-A0A377WC81-F1
#
_entry.id   AF-A0A377WC81-F1
#
_cell.length_a   1.000
_cell.length_b   1.000
_cell.length_c   1.000
_cell.angle_alpha   90.00
_cell.angle_beta   90.00
_cell.angle_gamma   90.00
#
_symmetry.space_group_name_H-M   'P 1'
#
loop_
_entity.id
_entity.type
_entity.pdbx_description
1 polymer ?
#
loop_
_entity_poly.entity_id
_entity_poly.type
_entity_poly.pdbx_seq_one_letter_code
_entity_poly.pdbx_strand_id
1 'polypeptide(L)' 'MQALKIAVIGGGSSYTPELIEGIIVRYEQLPVTELALVDVESGREKVEIIAALTRRMLKHKGLEQVAVSVPLYAR' A
#
# COMPACT_ATOMS: atom_id res chain seq x y z
N MET A 1 14.02 -7.52 14.66
CA MET A 1 13.94 -7.53 13.18
C MET A 1 13.72 -6.10 12.72
N GLN A 2 14.39 -5.66 11.64
CA GLN A 2 14.26 -4.29 11.15
C GLN A 2 12.90 -4.13 10.48
N ALA A 3 12.09 -3.17 10.94
CA ALA A 3 10.77 -2.89 10.38
C ALA A 3 10.93 -2.25 9.00
N LEU A 4 10.49 -2.92 7.94
CA LEU A 4 10.52 -2.37 6.59
C LEU A 4 9.24 -1.58 6.31
N LYS A 5 9.39 -0.35 5.87
CA LYS A 5 8.31 0.52 5.39
C LYS A 5 8.54 0.83 3.92
N ILE A 6 7.52 0.65 3.08
CA ILE A 6 7.57 0.93 1.65
C ILE A 6 6.63 2.09 1.35
N ALA A 7 7.12 3.12 0.67
CA ALA A 7 6.31 4.22 0.16
C ALA A 7 6.17 4.08 -1.37
N VAL A 8 4.92 4.13 -1.84
CA VAL A 8 4.58 4.11 -3.27
C VAL A 8 4.06 5.50 -3.64
N ILE A 9 4.84 6.24 -4.43
CA ILE A 9 4.45 7.58 -4.91
C ILE A 9 3.62 7.44 -6.18
N GLY A 10 2.45 8.06 -6.20
CA GLY A 10 1.41 7.80 -7.20
C GLY A 10 0.57 6.58 -6.84
N GLY A 11 0.27 6.41 -5.55
CA GLY A 11 -0.44 5.25 -5.01
C GLY A 11 -1.81 5.02 -5.63
N GLY A 12 -2.49 6.06 -6.12
CA GLY A 12 -3.78 5.96 -6.83
C GLY A 12 -3.72 5.35 -8.23
N SER A 13 -2.56 4.84 -8.67
CA SER A 13 -2.39 4.15 -9.96
C SER A 13 -3.18 2.85 -10.03
N SER A 14 -3.73 2.55 -11.22
CA SER A 14 -4.35 1.25 -11.52
C SER A 14 -3.35 0.08 -11.50
N TYR A 15 -2.05 0.35 -11.54
CA TYR A 15 -0.99 -0.65 -11.43
C TYR A 15 -0.60 -0.98 -9.98
N THR A 16 -0.99 -0.15 -9.01
CA THR A 16 -0.67 -0.38 -7.59
C THR A 16 -1.14 -1.75 -7.10
N PRO A 17 -2.33 -2.29 -7.46
CA PRO A 17 -2.75 -3.63 -7.04
C PRO A 17 -1.77 -4.75 -7.44
N GLU A 18 -1.17 -4.68 -8.63
CA GLU A 18 -0.18 -5.67 -9.08
C GLU A 18 1.10 -5.60 -8.25
N LEU A 19 1.58 -4.39 -7.94
CA LEU A 19 2.73 -4.19 -7.05
C LEU A 19 2.45 -4.76 -5.65
N ILE A 20 1.26 -4.51 -5.11
CA ILE A 20 0.83 -5.00 -3.79
C ILE A 20 0.76 -6.54 -3.79
N GLU A 21 0.20 -7.16 -4.83
CA GLU A 21 0.21 -8.62 -4.98
C GLU A 21 1.64 -9.17 -4.98
N GLY A 22 2.55 -8.53 -5.73
CA GLY A 22 3.96 -8.90 -5.77
C GLY A 22 4.66 -8.87 -4.40
N ILE A 23 4.33 -7.86 -3.58
CA ILE A 23 4.81 -7.71 -2.20
C ILE A 23 4.22 -8.81 -1.30
N ILE A 24 2.91 -9.06 -1.38
CA ILE A 24 2.24 -10.09 -0.57
C ILE A 24 2.82 -11.48 -0.87
N VAL A 25 2.98 -11.82 -2.15
CA VAL A 25 3.56 -13.10 -2.58
C VAL A 25 4.99 -13.31 -2.06
N ARG A 26 5.73 -12.22 -1.81
CA ARG A 26 7.14 -12.24 -1.36
C ARG A 26 7.32 -11.81 0.09
N TYR A 27 6.24 -11.77 0.88
CA TYR A 27 6.28 -11.24 2.25
C TYR A 27 7.36 -11.89 3.13
N GLU A 28 7.57 -13.21 3.01
CA GLU A 28 8.61 -13.94 3.74
C GLU A 28 10.04 -13.48 3.42
N GLN A 29 10.28 -13.01 2.20
CA GLN A 29 11.58 -12.48 1.75
C GLN A 29 11.71 -10.98 2.05
N LEU A 30 10.57 -10.29 2.16
CA LEU A 30 10.46 -8.85 2.30
C LEU A 30 9.40 -8.51 3.37
N PRO A 31 9.71 -8.67 4.67
CA PRO A 31 8.73 -8.54 5.74
C PRO A 31 8.36 -7.07 5.97
N VAL A 32 7.40 -6.59 5.16
CA VAL A 32 6.89 -5.23 5.22
C VAL A 32 5.97 -5.05 6.42
N THR A 33 6.12 -3.93 7.10
CA THR A 33 5.31 -3.56 8.28
C THR A 33 4.34 -2.42 7.97
N GLU A 34 4.66 -1.61 6.96
CA GLU A 34 3.81 -0.53 6.49
C GLU A 34 3.94 -0.30 4.98
N LEU A 35 2.79 -0.11 4.34
CA LEU A 35 2.64 0.35 2.96
C LEU A 35 2.04 1.76 2.98
N ALA A 36 2.84 2.75 2.62
CA ALA A 36 2.41 4.13 2.48
C ALA A 36 2.06 4.42 1.01
N LEU A 37 0.77 4.58 0.72
CA LEU A 37 0.26 4.91 -0.61
C LEU A 37 0.15 6.43 -0.72
N VAL A 38 1.19 7.04 -1.30
CA VAL A 38 1.35 8.48 -1.37
C VAL A 38 0.70 9.01 -2.64
N ASP A 39 -0.09 10.08 -2.52
CA ASP A 39 -0.61 10.81 -3.68
C ASP A 39 -0.69 12.32 -3.42
N VAL A 40 -1.07 13.09 -4.43
CA VAL A 40 -1.40 14.51 -4.30
C VAL A 40 -2.87 14.69 -3.96
N GLU A 41 -3.25 15.87 -3.50
CA GLU A 41 -4.64 16.18 -3.13
C GLU A 41 -5.66 15.86 -4.24
N SER A 42 -5.34 16.18 -5.50
CA SER A 42 -6.19 15.86 -6.66
C SER A 42 -6.32 14.35 -6.93
N GLY A 43 -5.45 13.53 -6.36
CA GLY A 43 -5.46 12.07 -6.47
C GLY A 43 -6.14 11.36 -5.29
N ARG A 44 -6.62 12.10 -4.28
CA ARG A 44 -7.19 11.56 -3.02
C ARG A 44 -8.19 10.43 -3.26
N GLU A 45 -9.19 10.66 -4.10
CA GLU A 45 -10.24 9.66 -4.35
C GLU A 45 -9.66 8.35 -4.92
N LYS A 46 -8.73 8.45 -5.88
CA LYS A 46 -8.10 7.29 -6.49
C LYS A 46 -7.28 6.50 -5.47
N VAL A 47 -6.44 7.19 -4.70
CA VAL A 47 -5.57 6.52 -3.72
C VAL A 47 -6.37 5.89 -2.58
N GLU A 48 -7.49 6.48 -2.17
CA GLU A 48 -8.36 5.87 -1.15
C GLU A 48 -9.03 4.59 -1.65
N ILE A 49 -9.47 4.56 -2.92
CA ILE A 49 -10.00 3.34 -3.54
C ILE A 49 -8.94 2.23 -3.55
N ILE A 50 -7.72 2.57 -3.95
CA ILE A 50 -6.61 1.62 -3.96
C ILE A 50 -6.26 1.17 -2.55
N ALA A 51 -6.19 2.09 -1.57
CA ALA A 51 -5.90 1.74 -0.18
C ALA A 51 -6.95 0.80 0.41
N ALA A 52 -8.24 1.01 0.11
CA ALA A 52 -9.30 0.11 0.50
C ALA A 52 -9.14 -1.28 -0.13
N LEU A 53 -8.73 -1.37 -1.41
CA LEU A 53 -8.43 -2.64 -2.07
C LEU A 53 -7.20 -3.33 -1.43
N THR A 54 -6.10 -2.60 -1.22
CA THR A 54 -4.90 -3.10 -0.55
C THR A 54 -5.22 -3.73 0.81
N ARG A 55 -6.03 -3.06 1.64
CA ARG A 55 -6.44 -3.61 2.94
C ARG A 55 -7.23 -4.92 2.80
N ARG A 56 -8.09 -5.06 1.79
CA ARG A 56 -8.81 -6.31 1.51
C ARG A 56 -7.87 -7.41 1.02
N MET A 57 -6.91 -7.09 0.15
CA MET A 57 -5.91 -8.05 -0.35
C MET A 57 -5.05 -8.59 0.80
N LEU A 58 -4.55 -7.71 1.68
CA LEU A 58 -3.79 -8.10 2.86
C LEU A 58 -4.60 -9.00 3.78
N LYS A 59 -5.84 -8.60 4.13
CA LYS A 59 -6.74 -9.41 4.96
C LYS A 59 -7.02 -10.78 4.36
N HIS A 60 -7.22 -10.85 3.04
CA HIS A 60 -7.46 -12.13 2.36
C HIS A 60 -6.26 -13.09 2.48
N LYS A 61 -5.05 -12.57 2.69
CA LYS A 61 -3.80 -13.33 2.80
C LYS A 61 -3.29 -13.46 4.24
N GLY A 62 -4.07 -13.03 5.24
CA GLY A 62 -3.69 -13.09 6.65
C GLY A 62 -2.57 -12.11 7.04
N LEU A 63 -2.48 -10.98 6.31
CA LEU A 63 -1.47 -9.94 6.49
C LEU A 63 -2.06 -8.61 6.99
N GLU A 64 -3.20 -8.64 7.68
CA GLU A 64 -3.89 -7.44 8.20
C GLU A 64 -3.09 -6.62 9.22
N GLN A 65 -2.00 -7.18 9.77
CA GLN A 65 -1.05 -6.46 10.62
C GLN A 65 -0.19 -5.43 9.86
N VAL A 66 -0.10 -5.55 8.53
CA VAL A 66 0.62 -4.57 7.70
C VAL A 66 -0.19 -3.27 7.64
N ALA A 67 0.38 -2.19 8.16
CA ALA A 67 -0.29 -0.89 8.17
C ALA A 67 -0.41 -0.33 6.74
N VAL A 68 -1.56 0.27 6.41
CA VAL A 68 -1.80 0.95 5.13
C VAL A 68 -2.13 2.41 5.38
N SER A 69 -1.19 3.30 5.09
CA SER A 69 -1.32 4.74 5.26
C SER A 69 -1.51 5.45 3.92
N VAL A 70 -2.25 6.56 3.91
CA VAL A 70 -2.54 7.39 2.73
C VAL A 70 -2.06 8.81 2.97
N PRO A 71 -0.74 9.07 2.96
CA PRO A 71 -0.21 10.42 3.03
C PRO A 71 -0.55 11.20 1.75
N LEU A 72 -1.11 12.39 1.94
CA LEU A 72 -1.42 13.32 0.86
C LEU A 72 -0.48 14.53 0.96
N TYR A 73 0.10 14.91 -0.17
CA TYR A 73 0.93 16.11 -0.26
C TYR A 73 0.19 17.20 -1.04
N ALA A 74 -0.05 18.32 -0.36
CA ALA A 74 -0.37 19.57 -1.04
C ALA A 74 0.93 20.15 -1.62
N ARG A 75 0.89 20.60 -2.87
CA ARG A 75 1.99 21.43 -3.41
C ARG A 75 2.01 22.78 -2.70
#